data_AF-A0A7V9H2M8-F1
#
_entry.id   AF-A0A7V9H2M8-F1
#
_cell.length_a   1.000
_cell.length_b   1.000
_cell.length_c   1.000
_cell.angle_alpha   90.00
_cell.angle_beta   90.00
_cell.angle_gamma   90.00
#
_symmetry.space_group_name_H-M   'P 1'
#
loop_
_entity.id
_entity.type
_entity.pdbx_description
1 polymer ?
#
loop_
_entity_poly.entity_id
_entity_poly.type
_entity_poly.pdbx_seq_one_letter_code
_entity_poly.pdbx_strand_id
1 'polypeptide(L)'
;LGVWYLGYLDGQYRGDERLMLAAYNSGEGRVNGWISDEGFDIVRDIPFKETRDYVENSLEARETYGDLYGEDLSRDSGWSIPLANTQDETRRRDDS
;
A
#
# COMPACT_ATOMS: atom_id res chain seq x y z
N LEU A 1 10.26 -14.18 -7.70
CA LEU A 1 9.07 -13.81 -8.50
C LEU A 1 8.19 -12.78 -7.80
N GLY A 2 7.80 -12.97 -6.53
CA GLY A 2 6.86 -12.09 -5.82
C GLY A 2 7.24 -10.60 -5.79
N VAL A 3 8.50 -10.27 -5.45
CA VAL A 3 8.97 -8.87 -5.40
C VAL A 3 8.90 -8.19 -6.78
N TRP A 4 9.25 -8.92 -7.85
CA TRP A 4 9.15 -8.39 -9.21
C TRP A 4 7.69 -8.11 -9.58
N TYR A 5 6.78 -9.02 -9.22
CA TYR A 5 5.35 -8.83 -9.51
C TYR A 5 4.76 -7.65 -8.74
N LEU A 6 5.13 -7.46 -7.47
CA LEU A 6 4.76 -6.27 -6.70
C LEU A 6 5.29 -4.98 -7.35
N GLY A 7 6.53 -4.97 -7.82
CA GLY A 7 7.08 -3.82 -8.55
C GLY A 7 6.37 -3.53 -9.88
N TYR A 8 5.87 -4.57 -10.55
CA TYR A 8 5.01 -4.40 -11.72
C TYR A 8 3.66 -3.77 -11.33
N LEU A 9 3.01 -4.26 -10.27
CA LEU A 9 1.71 -3.73 -9.79
C LEU A 9 1.84 -2.29 -9.28
N ASP A 10 2.98 -1.93 -8.69
CA ASP A 10 3.29 -0.56 -8.26
C ASP A 10 3.16 0.43 -9.42
N GLY A 11 3.75 0.10 -10.57
CA GLY A 11 3.60 0.88 -11.79
C GLY A 11 2.17 0.89 -12.33
N GLN A 12 1.46 -0.26 -12.29
CA GLN A 12 0.08 -0.36 -12.80
C GLN A 12 -0.90 0.49 -12.00
N TYR A 13 -0.80 0.46 -10.68
CA TYR A 13 -1.72 1.14 -9.76
C TYR A 13 -1.16 2.47 -9.22
N ARG A 14 -0.08 2.98 -9.82
CA ARG A 14 0.52 4.29 -9.48
C ARG A 14 0.87 4.43 -8.00
N GLY A 15 1.36 3.34 -7.39
CA GLY A 15 1.70 3.29 -5.98
C GLY A 15 0.51 3.22 -5.02
N ASP A 16 -0.72 2.99 -5.50
CA ASP A 16 -1.84 2.68 -4.62
C ASP A 16 -1.68 1.27 -4.05
N GLU A 17 -1.14 1.23 -2.84
CA GLU A 17 -0.79 0.01 -2.14
C GLU A 17 -2.00 -0.91 -1.89
N ARG A 18 -3.19 -0.35 -1.67
CA ARG A 18 -4.41 -1.16 -1.46
C ARG A 18 -4.80 -1.87 -2.75
N LEU A 19 -4.76 -1.16 -3.88
CA LEU A 19 -5.00 -1.75 -5.19
C LEU A 19 -3.93 -2.79 -5.55
N MET A 20 -2.65 -2.53 -5.25
CA MET A 20 -1.57 -3.48 -5.45
C MET A 20 -1.77 -4.76 -4.65
N LEU A 21 -2.06 -4.67 -3.36
CA LEU A 21 -2.29 -5.83 -2.49
C LEU A 21 -3.54 -6.61 -2.91
N ALA A 22 -4.61 -5.91 -3.29
CA ALA A 22 -5.82 -6.54 -3.82
C ALA A 22 -5.54 -7.30 -5.13
N ALA A 23 -4.77 -6.72 -6.05
CA ALA A 23 -4.38 -7.35 -7.32
C ALA A 23 -3.39 -8.50 -7.13
N TYR A 24 -2.51 -8.42 -6.13
CA TYR A 24 -1.63 -9.52 -5.78
C TYR A 24 -2.41 -10.74 -5.29
N ASN A 25 -3.49 -10.54 -4.52
CA ASN A 25 -4.32 -11.62 -3.98
C ASN A 25 -5.39 -12.13 -4.97
N SER A 26 -6.13 -11.23 -5.61
CA SER A 26 -7.27 -11.56 -6.49
C SER A 26 -6.93 -11.63 -7.98
N GLY A 27 -5.73 -11.18 -8.36
CA GLY A 27 -5.32 -11.00 -9.74
C GLY A 27 -5.71 -9.63 -10.30
N GLU A 28 -4.80 -9.02 -11.04
CA GLU A 28 -4.97 -7.70 -11.67
C GLU A 28 -6.24 -7.57 -12.52
N GLY A 29 -6.62 -8.61 -13.27
CA GLY A 29 -7.76 -8.55 -14.17
C GLY A 29 -9.10 -8.37 -13.43
N ARG A 30 -9.21 -8.91 -12.21
CA ARG A 30 -10.41 -8.72 -11.37
C ARG A 30 -10.46 -7.30 -10.82
N VAL A 31 -9.36 -6.82 -10.28
CA VAL A 31 -9.26 -5.47 -9.70
C VAL A 31 -9.46 -4.41 -10.78
N ASN A 32 -8.93 -4.62 -11.97
CA ASN A 32 -9.18 -3.74 -13.13
C ASN A 32 -10.67 -3.70 -13.51
N GLY A 33 -11.38 -4.81 -13.34
CA GLY A 33 -12.84 -4.82 -13.48
C GLY A 33 -13.53 -3.94 -12.44
N TRP A 34 -13.16 -4.08 -11.15
CA TRP A 34 -13.79 -3.32 -10.08
C TRP A 34 -13.55 -1.81 -10.19
N ILE A 35 -12.31 -1.37 -10.46
CA ILE A 35 -11.99 0.06 -10.59
C ILE A 35 -12.59 0.70 -11.85
N SER A 36 -13.07 -0.12 -12.79
CA SER A 36 -13.78 0.39 -13.97
C SER A 36 -15.23 0.77 -13.66
N ASP A 37 -15.78 0.29 -12.54
CA ASP A 37 -17.10 0.67 -12.07
C ASP A 37 -17.07 2.09 -11.48
N GLU A 38 -17.97 2.95 -11.95
CA GLU A 38 -18.04 4.33 -11.48
C GLU A 38 -18.35 4.38 -9.98
N GLY A 39 -17.51 5.09 -9.24
CA GLY A 39 -17.66 5.27 -7.80
C GLY A 39 -17.12 4.13 -6.94
N PHE A 40 -16.39 3.17 -7.52
CA PHE A 40 -15.72 2.12 -6.75
C PHE A 40 -14.76 2.71 -5.70
N ASP A 41 -14.98 2.35 -4.44
CA ASP A 41 -14.11 2.65 -3.31
C ASP A 41 -13.37 1.39 -2.86
N ILE A 42 -12.04 1.37 -3.04
CA ILE A 42 -11.18 0.24 -2.68
C ILE A 42 -11.28 -0.16 -1.19
N VAL A 43 -11.70 0.74 -0.31
CA VAL A 43 -11.87 0.44 1.12
C VAL A 43 -13.17 -0.30 1.39
N ARG A 44 -14.22 -0.07 0.59
CA ARG A 44 -15.59 -0.47 0.91
C ARG A 44 -16.14 -1.52 -0.04
N ASP A 45 -15.72 -1.49 -1.29
CA ASP A 45 -16.42 -2.12 -2.40
C ASP A 45 -15.70 -3.36 -2.95
N ILE A 46 -14.52 -3.72 -2.44
CA ILE A 46 -13.86 -5.00 -2.78
C ILE A 46 -14.89 -6.11 -2.56
N PRO A 47 -15.26 -6.94 -3.56
CA PRO A 47 -16.37 -7.88 -3.41
C PRO A 47 -16.05 -9.07 -2.49
N PHE A 48 -14.80 -9.53 -2.51
CA PHE A 48 -14.39 -10.75 -1.81
C PHE A 48 -13.89 -10.44 -0.40
N LYS A 49 -14.50 -11.09 0.60
CA LYS A 49 -14.08 -10.96 2.01
C LYS A 49 -12.62 -11.33 2.20
N GLU A 50 -12.20 -12.45 1.60
CA GLU A 50 -10.80 -12.91 1.66
C GLU A 50 -9.81 -11.83 1.20
N THR A 51 -10.13 -11.12 0.12
CA THR A 51 -9.28 -10.04 -0.39
C THR A 51 -9.28 -8.81 0.52
N ARG A 52 -10.43 -8.46 1.11
CA ARG A 52 -10.49 -7.39 2.14
C ARG A 52 -9.60 -7.74 3.33
N ASP A 53 -9.78 -8.94 3.88
CA ASP A 53 -8.98 -9.43 5.01
C ASP A 53 -7.48 -9.46 4.65
N TYR A 54 -7.12 -9.87 3.43
CA TYR A 54 -5.72 -9.90 2.99
C TYR A 54 -5.09 -8.50 2.94
N VAL A 55 -5.80 -7.52 2.37
CA VAL A 55 -5.34 -6.13 2.28
C VAL A 55 -5.15 -5.55 3.67
N GLU A 56 -6.13 -5.71 4.56
CA GLU A 56 -6.06 -5.22 5.94
C GLU A 56 -4.89 -5.84 6.71
N ASN A 57 -4.80 -7.17 6.76
CA ASN A 57 -3.72 -7.86 7.47
C ASN A 57 -2.32 -7.49 6.94
N SER A 58 -2.18 -7.27 5.62
CA SER A 58 -0.89 -6.91 5.02
C SER A 58 -0.47 -5.49 5.39
N LEU A 59 -1.42 -4.55 5.44
CA LEU A 59 -1.17 -3.17 5.89
C LEU A 59 -0.84 -3.12 7.37
N GLU A 60 -1.58 -3.84 8.22
CA GLU A 60 -1.30 -3.95 9.66
C GLU A 60 0.07 -4.56 9.93
N ALA A 61 0.43 -5.61 9.19
CA ALA A 61 1.76 -6.20 9.28
C ALA A 61 2.83 -5.17 8.90
N ARG A 62 2.65 -4.42 7.80
CA ARG A 62 3.60 -3.38 7.39
C ARG A 62 3.78 -2.31 8.46
N GLU A 63 2.69 -1.81 9.03
CA GLU A 63 2.72 -0.83 10.11
C GLU A 63 3.47 -1.39 11.32
N THR A 64 3.13 -2.61 11.76
CA THR A 64 3.80 -3.29 12.88
C THR A 64 5.31 -3.45 12.65
N TYR A 65 5.73 -3.87 11.46
CA TYR A 65 7.15 -3.97 11.11
C TYR A 65 7.82 -2.59 11.04
N GLY A 66 7.08 -1.58 10.56
CA GLY A 66 7.54 -0.18 10.55
C GLY A 66 7.77 0.36 11.96
N ASP A 67 6.91 0.05 12.91
CA ASP A 67 7.06 0.49 14.31
C ASP A 67 8.21 -0.24 15.00
N LEU A 68 8.31 -1.56 14.81
CA LEU A 68 9.34 -2.38 15.46
C LEU A 68 10.75 -2.09 14.96
N TYR A 69 10.90 -1.80 13.67
CA TYR A 69 12.21 -1.69 13.02
C TYR A 69 12.48 -0.33 12.39
N GLY A 70 11.50 0.57 12.32
CA GLY A 70 11.66 1.89 11.68
C GLY A 70 12.64 2.78 12.43
N GLU A 71 12.61 2.80 13.76
CA GLU A 71 13.58 3.57 14.56
C GLU A 71 15.00 2.97 14.50
N ASP A 72 15.10 1.63 14.54
CA ASP A 72 16.38 0.92 14.52
C ASP A 72 17.07 1.00 13.14
N LEU A 73 16.33 0.81 12.05
CA LEU A 73 16.88 0.92 10.69
C LEU A 73 17.27 2.37 10.34
N SER A 74 16.57 3.37 10.90
CA SER A 74 16.88 4.78 10.71
C SER A 74 18.13 5.22 11.48
N ARG A 75 18.40 4.61 12.65
CA ARG A 75 19.57 4.92 13.47
C ARG A 75 20.86 4.28 12.95
N ASP A 76 20.79 3.09 12.36
CA ASP A 76 21.98 2.27 12.11
C ASP A 76 22.53 2.34 10.67
N SER A 77 21.73 2.79 9.69
CA SER A 77 22.09 2.60 8.26
C SER A 77 22.63 3.83 7.52
N GLY A 78 22.52 5.05 8.06
CA GLY A 78 22.90 6.29 7.34
C GLY A 78 22.17 6.49 6.00
N TRP A 79 21.21 5.62 5.68
CA TRP A 79 20.41 5.60 4.46
C TRP A 79 18.95 5.77 4.89
N SER A 80 18.34 6.90 4.53
CA SER A 80 16.92 7.13 4.78
C SER A 80 16.09 6.16 3.92
N ILE A 81 15.58 5.09 4.53
CA ILE A 81 14.58 4.25 3.87
C ILE A 81 13.24 5.01 3.92
N PRO A 82 12.56 5.25 2.78
CA PRO A 82 11.32 6.02 2.72
C PRO A 82 10.10 5.19 3.16
N LEU A 83 10.22 4.45 4.27
CA LEU A 83 9.07 3.76 4.89
C LEU A 83 8.30 4.67 5.84
N ALA A 84 8.85 5.83 6.19
CA ALA A 84 8.11 6.88 6.88
C ALA A 84 7.17 7.56 5.88
N ASN A 85 5.87 7.35 6.11
CA ASN A 85 4.71 7.95 5.46
C ASN A 85 5.01 9.25 4.67
N THR A 86 5.11 9.15 3.34
CA THR A 86 5.25 10.28 2.39
C THR A 86 4.08 11.29 2.45
N GLN A 87 3.04 11.04 3.25
CA GLN A 87 1.87 11.93 3.37
C GLN A 87 1.94 12.96 4.52
N ASP A 88 3.05 13.10 5.25
CA ASP A 88 3.20 14.09 6.33
C ASP A 88 4.10 15.30 5.98
N GLU A 89 4.40 15.54 4.70
CA GLU A 89 5.23 16.69 4.28
C GLU A 89 4.44 17.90 3.74
N THR A 90 3.12 17.78 3.52
CA THR A 90 2.30 18.88 2.98
C THR A 90 1.55 19.68 4.05
N ARG A 91 1.57 19.27 5.33
CA ARG A 91 0.80 19.95 6.40
C ARG A 91 1.55 21.04 7.17
N ARG A 92 2.84 21.30 6.87
CA ARG A 92 3.66 22.30 7.59
C ARG A 92 4.02 23.58 6.80
N ARG A 93 3.32 23.91 5.71
CA ARG A 93 3.61 25.12 4.90
C ARG A 93 2.52 26.21 4.88
N ASP A 94 1.51 26.14 5.75
CA ASP A 94 0.43 27.16 5.79
C ASP A 94 0.23 27.80 7.18
N ASP A 95 1.24 27.77 8.04
CA ASP A 95 1.24 28.54 9.30
C ASP A 95 2.54 29.33 9.44
N SER A 96 2.66 30.43 8.68
CA SER A 96 3.57 31.57 8.87
C SER A 96 3.16 32.74 7.97
#